data_AF-A0A1C6P2F5-F1
#
_entry.id   AF-A0A1C6P2F5-F1
#
_cell.length_a   1.000
_cell.length_b   1.000
_cell.length_c   1.000
_cell.angle_alpha   90.00
_cell.angle_beta   90.00
_cell.angle_gamma   90.00
#
_symmetry.space_group_name_H-M   'P 1'
#
loop_
_entity.id
_entity.type
_entity.pdbx_description
1 polymer ?
#
loop_
_entity_poly.entity_id
_entity_poly.type
_entity_poly.pdbx_seq_one_letter_code
_entity_poly.pdbx_strand_id
1 'polypeptide(L)'
;MRTAHRLRLPSRSTLGLALAGVTVALFTSACSMQDAVCRGGEYPVLAVGSAGSACVSDDEEPPKGYARYPEGKVPEHVDDKWYTYWQTRTLDENGKTIEIPEEN
;
A
#
# COMPACT_ATOMS: atom_id res chain seq x y z
N MET A 1 34.07 77.66 19.52
CA MET A 1 32.83 76.88 19.28
C MET A 1 33.17 75.40 19.39
N ARG A 2 32.29 74.62 20.03
CA ARG A 2 32.37 73.16 20.29
C ARG A 2 32.41 72.43 18.94
N THR A 3 33.13 71.32 18.76
CA THR A 3 32.71 69.99 19.21
C THR A 3 33.85 68.97 19.17
N ALA A 4 33.91 68.16 20.22
CA ALA A 4 34.73 66.96 20.32
C ALA A 4 34.10 65.81 19.51
N HIS A 5 34.87 65.15 18.65
CA HIS A 5 34.55 63.81 18.21
C HIS A 5 35.52 62.84 18.89
N ARG A 6 34.95 62.11 19.85
CA ARG A 6 35.60 61.15 20.72
C ARG A 6 36.23 60.05 19.86
N LEU A 7 37.51 59.80 20.07
CA LEU A 7 38.12 58.51 19.79
C LEU A 7 37.42 57.45 20.65
N ARG A 8 37.03 56.32 20.06
CA ARG A 8 37.09 55.00 20.71
C ARG A 8 37.09 53.90 19.66
N LEU A 9 38.09 53.04 19.81
CA LEU A 9 38.53 51.94 18.95
C LEU A 9 37.66 50.66 19.19
N PRO A 10 37.98 49.53 18.54
CA PRO A 10 37.08 48.66 17.79
C PRO A 10 36.29 47.67 18.65
N SER A 11 35.08 47.31 18.20
CA SER A 11 34.31 46.22 18.80
C SER A 11 34.34 44.99 17.90
N ARG A 12 35.06 43.96 18.34
CA ARG A 12 34.93 42.58 17.87
C ARG A 12 33.49 42.13 18.10
N SER A 13 32.70 42.03 17.04
CA SER A 13 31.44 41.28 17.07
C SER A 13 31.67 39.97 16.32
N THR A 14 32.16 38.99 17.06
CA THR A 14 32.03 37.57 16.73
C THR A 14 30.55 37.17 16.67
N LEU A 15 30.30 36.12 15.88
CA LEU A 15 29.09 35.30 15.79
C LEU A 15 27.91 35.84 14.95
N GLY A 16 27.68 35.14 13.83
CA GLY A 16 26.43 35.20 13.09
C GLY A 16 26.37 34.15 11.98
N LEU A 17 26.81 32.92 12.25
CA LEU A 17 26.66 31.79 11.33
C LEU A 17 25.18 31.36 11.33
N ALA A 18 24.33 32.07 10.59
CA ALA A 18 22.92 31.69 10.44
C ALA A 18 22.78 30.69 9.28
N LEU A 19 23.02 29.41 9.56
CA LEU A 19 22.58 28.31 8.69
C LEU A 19 21.04 28.24 8.76
N ALA A 20 20.36 28.92 7.84
CA ALA A 20 18.94 28.71 7.61
C ALA A 20 18.76 27.48 6.71
N GLY A 21 19.04 26.29 7.25
CA GLY A 21 18.66 25.03 6.64
C GLY A 21 17.22 24.70 7.02
N VAL A 22 16.24 25.15 6.24
CA VAL A 22 14.88 24.61 6.35
C VAL A 22 14.92 23.22 5.73
N THR A 23 15.20 22.21 6.55
CA THR A 23 14.97 20.82 6.16
C THR A 23 13.46 20.62 6.08
N VAL A 24 12.89 20.74 4.88
CA VAL A 24 11.55 20.21 4.60
C VAL A 24 11.67 18.70 4.80
N ALA A 25 11.27 18.23 5.97
CA ALA A 25 11.13 16.82 6.24
C ALA A 25 10.09 16.30 5.26
N LEU A 26 10.54 15.57 4.24
CA LEU A 26 9.72 14.79 3.35
C LEU A 26 9.02 13.74 4.23
N PHE A 27 7.85 14.09 4.78
CA PHE A 27 6.87 13.13 5.21
C PHE A 27 6.27 12.45 3.97
N THR A 28 7.12 11.78 3.20
CA THR A 28 6.70 10.67 2.36
C THR A 28 6.57 9.48 3.29
N SER A 29 5.70 9.57 4.32
CA SER A 29 5.01 8.38 4.76
C SER A 29 4.28 7.92 3.50
N ALA A 30 4.90 7.00 2.77
CA ALA A 30 4.29 6.41 1.60
C ALA A 30 2.95 5.87 2.09
N CYS A 31 1.86 6.56 1.71
CA CYS A 31 0.54 5.94 1.75
C CYS A 31 0.76 4.57 1.14
N SER A 32 0.46 3.50 1.86
CA SER A 32 0.64 2.13 1.36
C SER A 32 0.03 2.08 -0.04
N MET A 33 0.89 1.95 -1.05
CA MET A 33 0.51 1.95 -2.47
C MET A 33 0.15 0.53 -2.90
N GLN A 34 -0.35 -0.28 -1.97
CA GLN A 34 -0.81 -1.63 -2.28
C GLN A 34 -2.24 -1.50 -2.77
N ASP A 35 -2.46 -1.87 -4.03
CA ASP A 35 -3.79 -1.91 -4.60
C ASP A 35 -4.61 -3.01 -3.92
N ALA A 36 -5.83 -2.68 -3.49
CA ALA A 36 -6.77 -3.67 -2.99
C ALA A 36 -7.24 -4.58 -4.15
N VAL A 37 -7.50 -5.86 -3.87
CA VAL A 37 -8.00 -6.80 -4.89
C VAL A 37 -9.38 -6.39 -5.39
N CYS A 38 -10.24 -5.95 -4.47
CA CYS A 38 -11.57 -5.43 -4.76
C CYS A 38 -11.72 -4.05 -4.15
N ARG A 39 -12.61 -3.24 -4.71
CA ARG A 39 -12.97 -1.94 -4.12
C ARG A 39 -13.78 -2.14 -2.84
N GLY A 40 -13.87 -1.09 -2.03
CA GLY A 40 -14.70 -1.12 -0.83
C GLY A 40 -16.18 -1.41 -1.15
N GLY A 41 -16.81 -2.26 -0.33
CA GLY A 41 -18.16 -2.77 -0.54
C GLY A 41 -18.25 -4.02 -1.41
N GLU A 42 -17.10 -4.57 -1.83
CA GLU A 42 -17.01 -5.83 -2.55
C GLU A 42 -16.04 -6.78 -1.85
N TYR A 43 -16.27 -8.07 -2.04
CA TYR A 43 -15.37 -9.13 -1.62
C TYR A 43 -14.90 -9.96 -2.82
N PRO A 44 -13.67 -10.51 -2.77
CA PRO A 44 -13.17 -11.32 -3.84
C PRO A 44 -13.75 -12.75 -3.78
N VAL A 45 -14.00 -13.33 -4.94
CA VAL A 45 -14.37 -14.73 -5.15
C VAL A 45 -13.40 -15.39 -6.11
N LEU A 46 -13.20 -16.71 -6.01
CA LEU A 46 -12.37 -17.46 -6.96
C LEU A 46 -13.20 -18.36 -7.86
N ALA A 47 -12.77 -18.51 -9.12
CA ALA A 47 -13.36 -19.44 -10.06
C ALA A 47 -13.05 -20.88 -9.61
N VAL A 48 -14.06 -21.74 -9.58
CA VAL A 48 -13.92 -23.15 -9.19
C VAL A 48 -13.37 -23.95 -10.38
N GLY A 49 -12.29 -24.70 -10.15
CA GLY A 49 -11.68 -25.58 -11.15
C GLY A 49 -10.84 -24.89 -12.24
N SER A 50 -10.69 -23.57 -12.19
CA SER A 50 -9.83 -22.80 -13.11
C SER A 50 -9.07 -21.68 -12.40
N ALA A 51 -8.17 -21.04 -13.13
CA ALA A 51 -7.59 -19.76 -12.71
C ALA A 51 -8.66 -18.65 -12.74
N GLY A 52 -8.47 -17.64 -11.91
CA GLY A 52 -9.23 -16.38 -11.97
C GLY A 52 -10.03 -16.05 -10.72
N SER A 53 -10.36 -14.78 -10.61
CA SER A 53 -11.14 -14.21 -9.51
C SER A 53 -12.06 -13.11 -10.01
N ALA A 54 -13.10 -12.82 -9.24
CA ALA A 54 -14.00 -11.69 -9.48
C ALA A 54 -14.29 -10.96 -8.17
N CYS A 55 -14.84 -9.75 -8.26
CA CYS A 55 -15.34 -8.99 -7.12
C CYS A 55 -16.86 -9.01 -7.13
N VAL A 56 -17.46 -9.27 -5.96
CA VAL A 56 -18.91 -9.39 -5.75
C VAL A 56 -19.30 -8.44 -4.63
N SER A 57 -20.45 -7.76 -4.76
CA SER A 57 -20.95 -6.86 -3.71
C SER A 57 -21.18 -7.63 -2.40
N ASP A 58 -20.89 -7.01 -1.26
CA ASP A 58 -20.99 -7.66 0.07
C ASP A 58 -22.38 -8.27 0.39
N ASP A 59 -23.43 -7.74 -0.24
CA ASP A 59 -24.83 -8.15 -0.09
C ASP A 59 -25.27 -9.23 -1.11
N GLU A 60 -24.40 -9.63 -2.05
CA GLU A 60 -24.70 -10.62 -3.08
C GLU A 60 -24.01 -11.96 -2.82
N GLU A 61 -24.63 -13.05 -3.29
CA GLU A 61 -24.01 -14.38 -3.30
C GLU A 61 -23.03 -14.51 -4.48
N PRO A 62 -21.99 -15.37 -4.37
CA PRO A 62 -21.10 -15.64 -5.48
C PRO A 62 -21.86 -16.13 -6.71
N PRO A 63 -21.53 -15.64 -7.92
CA PRO A 63 -22.14 -16.13 -9.15
C PRO A 63 -21.81 -17.61 -9.38
N LYS A 64 -22.64 -18.29 -10.17
CA LYS A 64 -22.43 -19.71 -10.51
C LYS A 64 -21.03 -19.93 -11.10
N GLY A 65 -20.31 -20.92 -10.57
CA GLY A 65 -18.95 -21.25 -10.99
C GLY A 65 -17.86 -20.53 -10.17
N TYR A 66 -18.26 -19.67 -9.23
CA TYR A 66 -17.36 -19.04 -8.27
C TYR A 66 -17.67 -19.50 -6.85
N ALA A 67 -16.66 -19.45 -5.99
CA ALA A 67 -16.78 -19.72 -4.57
C ALA A 67 -16.17 -18.59 -3.75
N ARG A 68 -16.53 -18.53 -2.46
CA ARG A 68 -15.77 -17.73 -1.49
C ARG A 68 -14.43 -18.40 -1.22
N TYR A 69 -13.41 -17.59 -0.98
CA TYR A 69 -12.13 -18.09 -0.48
C TYR A 69 -12.32 -18.75 0.89
N PRO A 70 -11.53 -19.80 1.21
CA PRO A 70 -11.49 -20.36 2.56
C PRO A 70 -11.15 -19.29 3.60
N GLU A 71 -11.70 -19.43 4.80
CA GLU A 71 -11.45 -18.50 5.90
C GLU A 71 -9.95 -18.35 6.19
N GLY A 72 -9.50 -17.11 6.36
CA GLY A 72 -8.09 -16.79 6.57
C GLY A 72 -7.20 -16.98 5.33
N LYS A 73 -7.77 -17.27 4.15
CA LYS A 73 -7.08 -17.40 2.86
C LYS A 73 -7.62 -16.44 1.78
N VAL A 74 -8.20 -15.33 2.20
CA VAL A 74 -8.76 -14.30 1.33
C VAL A 74 -7.65 -13.34 0.91
N PRO A 75 -7.47 -13.05 -0.39
CA PRO A 75 -6.54 -12.02 -0.82
C PRO A 75 -7.15 -10.62 -0.58
N GLU A 76 -6.43 -9.77 0.10
CA GLU A 76 -6.84 -8.40 0.43
C GLU A 76 -6.20 -7.39 -0.52
N HIS A 77 -4.92 -7.59 -0.84
CA HIS A 77 -4.15 -6.71 -1.73
C HIS A 77 -3.51 -7.49 -2.87
N VAL A 78 -3.33 -6.81 -4.01
CA VAL A 78 -2.54 -7.33 -5.13
C VAL A 78 -1.14 -7.67 -4.62
N ASP A 79 -0.64 -8.82 -5.05
CA ASP A 79 0.66 -9.40 -4.64
C ASP A 79 0.82 -9.72 -3.15
N ASP A 80 -0.28 -9.75 -2.39
CA ASP A 80 -0.21 -10.33 -1.05
C ASP A 80 -0.02 -11.86 -1.09
N LYS A 81 0.22 -12.43 0.10
CA LYS A 81 0.46 -13.86 0.28
C LYS A 81 -0.63 -14.71 -0.38
N TRP A 82 -1.89 -14.34 -0.21
CA TRP A 82 -3.02 -15.12 -0.72
C TRP A 82 -3.24 -14.86 -2.20
N TYR A 83 -3.03 -13.64 -2.67
CA TYR A 83 -3.05 -13.31 -4.10
C TYR A 83 -2.06 -14.21 -4.85
N THR A 84 -0.80 -14.26 -4.41
CA THR A 84 0.21 -15.14 -5.03
C THR A 84 -0.12 -16.62 -4.87
N TYR A 85 -0.62 -17.04 -3.71
CA TYR A 85 -0.98 -18.44 -3.47
C TYR A 85 -2.01 -18.95 -4.48
N TRP A 86 -3.03 -18.14 -4.78
CA TRP A 86 -4.12 -18.51 -5.67
C TRP A 86 -3.80 -18.35 -7.16
N GLN A 87 -2.65 -17.78 -7.55
CA GLN A 87 -2.25 -17.72 -8.97
C GLN A 87 -2.05 -19.10 -9.62
N THR A 88 -1.82 -20.13 -8.82
CA THR A 88 -1.51 -21.50 -9.29
C THR A 88 -2.41 -22.55 -8.64
N ARG A 89 -3.39 -22.11 -7.84
CA ARG A 89 -4.31 -22.97 -7.09
C ARG A 89 -5.75 -22.52 -7.28
N THR A 90 -6.66 -23.45 -7.10
CA THR A 90 -8.11 -23.18 -7.09
C THR A 90 -8.80 -24.16 -6.13
N LEU A 91 -10.13 -24.07 -6.01
CA LEU A 91 -10.95 -25.09 -5.37
C LEU A 91 -11.53 -26.04 -6.42
N ASP A 92 -11.63 -27.33 -6.09
CA ASP A 92 -12.44 -28.28 -6.84
C ASP A 92 -13.94 -28.15 -6.50
N GLU A 93 -14.79 -28.94 -7.14
CA GLU A 93 -16.24 -28.96 -6.92
C GLU A 93 -16.65 -29.28 -5.46
N ASN A 94 -15.74 -29.89 -4.69
CA ASN A 94 -15.96 -30.25 -3.29
C ASN A 94 -15.36 -29.22 -2.31
N GLY A 95 -14.80 -28.12 -2.82
CA GLY A 95 -14.15 -27.09 -2.01
C GLY A 95 -12.74 -27.46 -1.53
N LYS A 96 -12.12 -28.50 -2.10
CA LYS A 96 -10.73 -28.87 -1.79
C LYS A 96 -9.78 -28.04 -2.65
N THR A 97 -8.72 -27.52 -2.03
CA THR A 97 -7.67 -26.82 -2.77
C THR A 97 -6.89 -27.79 -3.67
N ILE A 98 -6.79 -27.45 -4.95
CA ILE A 98 -6.05 -28.18 -5.99
C ILE A 98 -5.11 -27.21 -6.74
N GLU A 99 -4.09 -27.74 -7.40
CA GLU A 99 -3.28 -26.97 -8.34
C GLU A 99 -4.02 -26.86 -9.69
N ILE A 100 -3.86 -25.72 -10.35
CA ILE A 100 -4.45 -25.51 -11.67
C ILE A 100 -3.60 -26.30 -12.68
N PRO A 101 -4.19 -27.15 -13.53
CA PRO A 101 -3.46 -27.87 -14.56
C PRO A 101 -2.79 -26.87 -15.51
N GLU A 102 -1.51 -27.07 -15.82
CA GLU A 102 -0.87 -26.31 -16.90
C GLU A 102 -1.52 -26.72 -18.23
N GLU A 103 -2.13 -25.77 -18.95
CA GLU A 103 -2.55 -26.00 -20.34
C GLU A 103 -1.29 -26.33 -21.16
N ASN A 104 -1.20 -27.57 -21.66
CA ASN A 104 -0.22 -27.97 -22.69
C ASN A 104 -0.82 -27.80 -24.08
#